data_AF-A0A4P7YPT6-F1
#
_entry.id   AF-A0A4P7YPT6-F1
#
_cell.length_a   1.000
_cell.length_b   1.000
_cell.length_c   1.000
_cell.angle_alpha   90.00
_cell.angle_beta   90.00
_cell.angle_gamma   90.00
#
_symmetry.space_group_name_H-M   'P 1'
#
loop_
_entity.id
_entity.type
_entity.pdbx_description
1 polymer ?
#
loop_
_entity_poly.entity_id
_entity_poly.type
_entity_poly.pdbx_seq_one_letter_code
_entity_poly.pdbx_strand_id
1 'polypeptide(L)'
;MKPTPTYANKPTSDNPRDVEAWALAEAARRMIAAGHAKDEKAFREALQLNQRLWTIFQAAITEEDCGHPPEVRTNIAALSLLVDRETTNRLIDLDFDKIDTLVNINRNVASGLTAQGQFIAAQQATQPHPGTPQTAAPQAQAAPAAAPAPGQPPAGMRPAAPPRPMTSPDAAPVNRESLRISI
;
A
#
# COMPACT_ATOMS: atom_id res chain seq x y z
N MET A 1 -34.03 -10.97 -7.71
CA MET A 1 -32.58 -10.70 -7.80
C MET A 1 -32.28 -9.49 -6.93
N LYS A 2 -31.44 -9.61 -5.91
CA LYS A 2 -31.02 -8.46 -5.07
C LYS A 2 -29.94 -7.69 -5.84
N PRO A 3 -29.98 -6.36 -5.90
CA PRO A 3 -28.96 -5.59 -6.63
C PRO A 3 -27.59 -5.81 -5.98
N THR A 4 -26.60 -6.17 -6.79
CA THR A 4 -25.19 -6.18 -6.38
C THR A 4 -24.80 -4.75 -6.02
N PRO A 5 -24.31 -4.48 -4.80
CA PRO A 5 -23.91 -3.12 -4.44
C PRO A 5 -22.74 -2.69 -5.33
N THR A 6 -23.00 -1.77 -6.26
CA THR A 6 -21.99 -1.09 -7.07
C THR A 6 -21.24 -0.10 -6.17
N TYR A 7 -19.93 -0.29 -5.99
CA TYR A 7 -19.12 0.63 -5.21
C TYR A 7 -18.84 1.89 -6.06
N ALA A 8 -19.35 3.03 -5.62
CA ALA A 8 -19.41 4.27 -6.41
C ALA A 8 -18.06 4.92 -6.76
N ASN A 9 -16.92 4.40 -6.25
CA ASN A 9 -15.62 5.02 -6.49
C ASN A 9 -14.44 4.03 -6.46
N LYS A 10 -14.52 2.94 -7.24
CA LYS A 10 -13.42 1.99 -7.37
C LYS A 10 -12.25 2.68 -8.12
N PRO A 11 -11.01 2.66 -7.62
CA PRO A 11 -9.86 3.15 -8.35
C PRO A 11 -9.63 2.30 -9.61
N THR A 12 -9.25 2.98 -10.69
CA THR A 12 -8.74 2.33 -11.91
C THR A 12 -7.25 2.06 -11.69
N SER A 13 -6.92 0.95 -11.04
CA SER A 13 -5.56 0.43 -10.98
C SER A 13 -5.48 -0.90 -11.73
N ASP A 14 -4.41 -1.07 -12.51
CA ASP A 14 -4.13 -2.32 -13.21
C ASP A 14 -3.56 -3.40 -12.26
N ASN A 15 -3.15 -3.00 -11.05
CA ASN A 15 -2.66 -3.90 -10.02
C ASN A 15 -3.80 -4.40 -9.10
N PRO A 16 -4.03 -5.73 -8.99
CA PRO A 16 -5.08 -6.28 -8.13
C PRO A 16 -4.88 -5.97 -6.65
N ARG A 17 -3.63 -5.83 -6.18
CA ARG A 17 -3.30 -5.52 -4.78
C ARG A 17 -3.80 -4.13 -4.36
N ASP A 18 -3.76 -3.16 -5.27
CA ASP A 18 -4.24 -1.80 -5.01
C ASP A 18 -5.77 -1.77 -4.90
N VAL A 19 -6.46 -2.58 -5.70
CA VAL A 19 -7.92 -2.76 -5.62
C VAL A 19 -8.31 -3.39 -4.29
N GLU A 20 -7.59 -4.43 -3.86
CA GLU A 20 -7.78 -5.09 -2.56
C GLU A 20 -7.58 -4.12 -1.38
N ALA A 21 -6.48 -3.37 -1.39
CA ALA A 21 -6.17 -2.37 -0.37
C ALA A 21 -7.26 -1.29 -0.30
N TRP A 22 -7.69 -0.78 -1.45
CA TRP A 22 -8.77 0.19 -1.51
C TRP A 22 -10.08 -0.37 -0.96
N ALA A 23 -10.44 -1.61 -1.30
CA ALA A 23 -11.70 -2.20 -0.86
C ALA A 23 -11.75 -2.36 0.67
N LEU A 24 -10.64 -2.74 1.31
CA LEU A 24 -10.51 -2.79 2.77
C LEU A 24 -10.64 -1.41 3.41
N ALA A 25 -9.95 -0.41 2.85
CA ALA A 25 -10.03 0.97 3.33
C ALA A 25 -11.46 1.53 3.19
N GLU A 26 -12.14 1.23 2.09
CA GLU A 26 -13.53 1.63 1.85
C GLU A 26 -14.50 0.94 2.82
N ALA A 27 -14.31 -0.35 3.12
CA ALA A 27 -15.10 -1.05 4.14
C ALA A 27 -14.94 -0.38 5.53
N ALA A 28 -13.71 -0.06 5.93
CA ALA A 28 -13.44 0.66 7.17
C ALA A 28 -14.13 2.03 7.21
N ARG A 29 -14.02 2.79 6.11
CA ARG A 29 -14.67 4.11 5.98
C ARG A 29 -16.19 4.01 6.12
N ARG A 30 -16.83 3.00 5.51
CA ARG A 30 -18.27 2.77 5.59
C ARG A 30 -18.72 2.39 7.00
N MET A 31 -17.97 1.53 7.70
CA MET A 31 -18.27 1.19 9.09
C MET A 31 -18.25 2.43 9.99
N ILE A 32 -17.22 3.28 9.85
CA ILE A 32 -17.10 4.55 10.58
C ILE A 32 -18.27 5.48 10.27
N ALA A 33 -18.55 5.72 8.98
CA ALA A 33 -19.61 6.62 8.56
C ALA A 33 -20.99 6.16 9.06
N ALA A 34 -21.29 4.87 8.94
CA ALA A 34 -22.53 4.30 9.45
C ALA A 34 -22.62 4.37 10.98
N GLY A 35 -21.49 4.15 11.68
CA GLY A 35 -21.39 4.29 13.14
C GLY A 35 -21.66 5.71 13.63
N HIS A 36 -21.10 6.73 12.97
CA HIS A 36 -21.37 8.13 13.29
C HIS A 36 -22.81 8.54 13.01
N ALA A 37 -23.37 8.08 11.88
CA ALA A 37 -24.76 8.34 11.53
C ALA A 37 -25.77 7.52 12.35
N LYS A 38 -25.29 6.52 13.10
CA LYS A 38 -26.10 5.48 13.78
C LYS A 38 -27.12 4.83 12.81
N ASP A 39 -26.70 4.63 11.55
CA ASP A 39 -27.50 3.99 10.51
C ASP A 39 -27.26 2.49 10.51
N GLU A 40 -28.18 1.73 11.12
CA GLU A 40 -28.05 0.28 11.22
C GLU A 40 -28.08 -0.45 9.87
N LYS A 41 -28.76 0.10 8.86
CA LYS A 41 -28.84 -0.53 7.54
C LYS A 41 -27.48 -0.38 6.84
N ALA A 42 -26.97 0.84 6.77
CA ALA A 42 -25.64 1.11 6.22
C ALA A 42 -24.55 0.36 6.99
N PHE A 43 -24.71 0.21 8.30
CA PHE A 43 -23.75 -0.52 9.12
C PHE A 43 -23.75 -2.01 8.80
N ARG A 44 -24.92 -2.66 8.71
CA ARG A 44 -25.03 -4.05 8.25
C ARG A 44 -24.45 -4.24 6.85
N GLU A 45 -24.72 -3.33 5.93
CA GLU A 45 -24.15 -3.38 4.57
C GLU A 45 -22.61 -3.28 4.60
N ALA A 46 -22.06 -2.41 5.44
CA ALA A 46 -20.62 -2.27 5.63
C ALA A 46 -19.97 -3.52 6.25
N LEU A 47 -20.62 -4.13 7.26
CA LEU A 47 -20.16 -5.38 7.86
C LEU A 47 -20.23 -6.56 6.88
N GLN A 48 -21.30 -6.65 6.09
CA GLN A 48 -21.41 -7.69 5.05
C GLN A 48 -20.38 -7.51 3.93
N LEU A 49 -20.07 -6.27 3.56
CA LEU A 49 -18.96 -5.97 2.67
C LEU A 49 -17.66 -6.50 3.26
N ASN A 50 -17.38 -6.16 4.52
CA ASN A 50 -16.19 -6.62 5.22
C ASN A 50 -16.07 -8.15 5.21
N GLN A 51 -17.14 -8.85 5.57
CA GLN A 51 -17.21 -10.32 5.57
C GLN A 51 -16.84 -10.91 4.20
N ARG A 52 -17.40 -10.36 3.10
CA ARG A 52 -17.14 -10.86 1.75
C ARG A 52 -15.68 -10.65 1.33
N LEU A 53 -15.08 -9.52 1.67
CA LEU A 53 -13.67 -9.26 1.38
C LEU A 53 -12.77 -10.27 2.08
N TRP A 54 -13.02 -10.54 3.37
CA TRP A 54 -12.24 -11.50 4.14
C TRP A 54 -12.44 -12.95 3.69
N THR A 55 -13.63 -13.33 3.21
CA THR A 55 -13.82 -14.63 2.55
C THR A 55 -12.99 -14.77 1.26
N ILE A 56 -12.85 -13.70 0.48
CA ILE A 56 -11.99 -13.70 -0.72
C ILE A 56 -10.52 -13.86 -0.32
N PHE A 57 -10.06 -13.14 0.70
CA PHE A 57 -8.69 -13.30 1.21
C PHE A 57 -8.43 -14.71 1.75
N GLN A 58 -9.36 -15.27 2.52
CA GLN A 58 -9.28 -16.65 3.01
C GLN A 58 -9.12 -17.64 1.86
N ALA A 59 -9.97 -17.55 0.83
CA ALA A 59 -9.88 -18.42 -0.34
C ALA A 59 -8.49 -18.29 -1.02
N ALA A 60 -8.02 -17.06 -1.24
CA ALA A 60 -6.75 -16.80 -1.91
C ALA A 60 -5.52 -17.35 -1.15
N ILE A 61 -5.56 -17.42 0.19
CA ILE A 61 -4.44 -17.98 0.98
C ILE A 61 -4.52 -19.50 1.15
N THR A 62 -5.67 -20.12 0.89
CA THR A 62 -5.85 -21.58 0.96
C THR A 62 -5.49 -22.31 -0.33
N GLU A 63 -5.38 -21.59 -1.46
CA GLU A 63 -4.92 -22.16 -2.73
C GLU A 63 -3.51 -22.78 -2.60
N GLU A 64 -3.30 -23.92 -3.28
CA GLU A 64 -2.04 -24.66 -3.22
C GLU A 64 -0.87 -23.88 -3.83
N ASP A 65 -1.14 -23.04 -4.84
CA ASP A 65 -0.15 -22.20 -5.54
C ASP A 65 -0.04 -20.78 -4.93
N CYS A 66 -0.41 -20.63 -3.66
CA CYS A 66 -0.28 -19.34 -2.97
C CYS A 66 1.22 -19.02 -2.75
N GLY A 67 1.78 -18.12 -3.56
CA GLY A 67 3.18 -17.69 -3.50
C GLY A 67 3.61 -16.90 -2.25
N HIS A 68 2.79 -16.86 -1.19
CA HIS A 68 3.12 -16.20 0.07
C HIS A 68 3.89 -17.11 1.01
N PRO A 69 4.85 -16.58 1.80
CA PRO A 69 5.54 -17.36 2.83
C PRO A 69 4.55 -18.00 3.83
N PRO A 70 4.85 -19.20 4.36
CA PRO A 70 3.95 -19.90 5.29
C PRO A 70 3.51 -19.04 6.48
N GLU A 71 4.43 -18.26 7.06
CA GLU A 71 4.14 -17.37 8.18
C GLU A 71 3.11 -16.28 7.82
N VAL A 72 3.22 -15.69 6.63
CA VAL A 72 2.25 -14.69 6.14
C VAL A 72 0.87 -15.33 6.00
N ARG A 73 0.80 -16.54 5.42
CA ARG A 73 -0.46 -17.28 5.28
C ARG A 73 -1.09 -17.58 6.64
N THR A 74 -0.31 -18.04 7.62
CA THR A 74 -0.77 -18.29 8.99
C THR A 74 -1.29 -17.01 9.65
N ASN A 75 -0.58 -15.90 9.50
CA ASN A 75 -0.99 -14.62 10.07
C ASN A 75 -2.31 -14.11 9.45
N ILE A 76 -2.46 -14.21 8.13
CA ILE A 76 -3.73 -13.84 7.46
C ILE A 76 -4.86 -14.77 7.87
N ALA A 77 -4.62 -16.08 8.02
CA ALA A 77 -5.63 -17.02 8.50
C ALA A 77 -6.12 -16.66 9.92
N ALA A 78 -5.19 -16.34 10.83
CA ALA A 78 -5.51 -15.92 12.19
C ALA A 78 -6.32 -14.61 12.22
N LEU A 79 -5.92 -13.62 11.43
CA LEU A 79 -6.67 -12.37 11.29
C LEU A 79 -8.06 -12.60 10.70
N SER A 80 -8.20 -13.50 9.72
CA SER A 80 -9.49 -13.78 9.10
C SER A 80 -10.48 -14.38 10.11
N LEU A 81 -10.03 -15.30 10.97
CA LEU A 81 -10.86 -15.85 12.04
C LEU A 81 -11.32 -14.77 13.04
N LEU A 82 -10.41 -13.86 13.43
CA LEU A 82 -10.75 -12.74 14.31
C LEU A 82 -11.80 -11.84 13.64
N VAL A 83 -11.60 -11.48 12.37
CA VAL A 83 -12.52 -10.62 11.64
C VAL A 83 -13.90 -11.26 11.47
N ASP A 84 -13.98 -12.54 11.15
CA ASP A 84 -15.24 -13.28 11.04
C ASP A 84 -16.02 -13.25 12.36
N ARG A 85 -15.32 -13.49 13.48
CA ARG A 85 -15.91 -13.47 14.81
C ARG A 85 -16.43 -12.08 15.17
N GLU A 86 -15.60 -11.05 15.01
CA GLU A 86 -15.97 -9.68 15.36
C GLU A 86 -17.09 -9.15 14.45
N THR A 87 -17.04 -9.45 13.15
CA THR A 87 -18.10 -9.09 12.19
C THR A 87 -19.42 -9.75 12.57
N THR A 88 -19.41 -11.04 12.91
CA THR A 88 -20.60 -11.76 13.37
C THR A 88 -21.17 -11.16 14.65
N ASN A 89 -20.32 -10.87 15.63
CA ASN A 89 -20.75 -10.24 16.88
C ASN A 89 -21.44 -8.88 16.62
N ARG A 90 -20.84 -8.04 15.75
CA ARG A 90 -21.40 -6.73 15.37
C ARG A 90 -22.70 -6.86 14.58
N LEU A 91 -22.85 -7.89 13.75
CA LEU A 91 -24.11 -8.13 13.02
C LEU A 91 -25.26 -8.54 13.96
N ILE A 92 -24.96 -9.18 15.08
CA ILE A 92 -25.92 -9.60 16.09
C ILE A 92 -26.33 -8.43 16.98
N ASP A 93 -25.35 -7.72 17.55
CA ASP A 93 -25.63 -6.68 18.56
C ASP A 93 -25.78 -5.26 17.99
N LEU A 94 -25.32 -5.03 16.76
CA LEU A 94 -25.30 -3.72 16.08
C LEU A 94 -24.66 -2.60 16.91
N ASP A 95 -23.76 -2.94 17.82
CA ASP A 95 -23.13 -1.95 18.66
C ASP A 95 -21.99 -1.27 17.88
N PHE A 96 -22.32 -0.05 17.46
CA PHE A 96 -21.49 0.86 16.67
C PHE A 96 -20.21 1.30 17.37
N ASP A 97 -20.13 1.20 18.70
CA ASP A 97 -19.00 1.71 19.46
C ASP A 97 -17.84 0.69 19.54
N LYS A 98 -18.07 -0.56 19.11
CA LYS A 98 -17.05 -1.63 19.08
C LYS A 98 -16.59 -2.02 17.68
N ILE A 99 -16.43 -1.03 16.80
CA ILE A 99 -15.96 -1.25 15.42
C ILE A 99 -14.47 -1.00 15.24
N ASP A 100 -13.81 -0.44 16.25
CA ASP A 100 -12.42 0.03 16.18
C ASP A 100 -11.44 -1.09 15.78
N THR A 101 -11.62 -2.29 16.36
CA THR A 101 -10.83 -3.48 16.00
C THR A 101 -10.92 -3.81 14.50
N LEU A 102 -12.13 -3.87 13.95
CA LEU A 102 -12.35 -4.16 12.52
C LEU A 102 -11.77 -3.06 11.63
N VAL A 103 -11.97 -1.80 12.02
CA VAL A 103 -11.45 -0.63 11.29
C VAL A 103 -9.92 -0.64 11.26
N ASN A 104 -9.28 -0.90 12.39
CA ASN A 104 -7.82 -0.89 12.50
C ASN A 104 -7.19 -2.04 11.72
N ILE A 105 -7.75 -3.25 11.79
CA ILE A 105 -7.29 -4.39 10.99
C ILE A 105 -7.34 -4.04 9.50
N ASN A 106 -8.48 -3.56 9.01
CA ASN A 106 -8.64 -3.23 7.60
C ASN A 106 -7.67 -2.14 7.13
N ARG A 107 -7.47 -1.09 7.94
CA ARG A 107 -6.52 -0.01 7.61
C ARG A 107 -5.09 -0.51 7.56
N ASN A 108 -4.66 -1.28 8.56
CA ASN A 108 -3.29 -1.80 8.63
C ASN A 108 -2.99 -2.76 7.46
N VAL A 109 -3.92 -3.66 7.14
CA VAL A 109 -3.77 -4.59 6.01
C VAL A 109 -3.76 -3.82 4.69
N ALA A 110 -4.65 -2.84 4.51
CA ALA A 110 -4.66 -1.97 3.33
C ALA A 110 -3.32 -1.24 3.15
N SER A 111 -2.79 -0.62 4.22
CA SER A 111 -1.49 0.05 4.19
C SER A 111 -0.36 -0.91 3.82
N GLY A 112 -0.36 -2.13 4.36
CA GLY A 112 0.62 -3.15 4.03
C GLY A 112 0.57 -3.58 2.55
N LEU A 113 -0.63 -3.79 2.01
CA LEU A 113 -0.84 -4.16 0.61
C LEU A 113 -0.39 -3.04 -0.35
N THR A 114 -0.71 -1.79 -0.05
CA THR A 114 -0.27 -0.64 -0.85
C THR A 114 1.26 -0.48 -0.83
N ALA A 115 1.90 -0.64 0.34
CA ALA A 115 3.36 -0.55 0.45
C ALA A 115 4.06 -1.65 -0.37
N GLN A 116 3.54 -2.88 -0.32
CA GLN A 116 4.05 -3.99 -1.14
C GLN A 116 3.85 -3.74 -2.64
N GLY A 117 2.68 -3.23 -3.04
CA GLY A 117 2.40 -2.87 -4.44
C GLY A 117 3.40 -1.83 -4.98
N GLN A 118 3.69 -0.79 -4.20
CA GLN A 118 4.68 0.24 -4.55
C GLN A 118 6.11 -0.33 -4.63
N PHE A 119 6.50 -1.19 -3.70
CA PHE A 119 7.81 -1.85 -3.71
C PHE A 119 8.01 -2.72 -4.95
N ILE A 120 6.98 -3.49 -5.35
CA ILE A 120 7.01 -4.32 -6.55
C ILE A 120 7.06 -3.45 -7.81
N ALA A 121 6.26 -2.38 -7.89
CA ALA A 121 6.28 -1.45 -9.02
C ALA A 121 7.64 -0.74 -9.17
N ALA A 122 8.25 -0.31 -8.07
CA ALA A 122 9.58 0.31 -8.06
C ALA A 122 10.68 -0.65 -8.52
N GLN A 123 10.63 -1.92 -8.12
CA GLN A 123 11.57 -2.94 -8.59
C GLN A 123 11.42 -3.20 -10.09
N GLN A 124 10.19 -3.27 -10.59
CA GLN A 124 9.94 -3.46 -12.02
C GLN A 124 10.45 -2.28 -12.87
N ALA A 125 10.37 -1.05 -12.35
CA ALA A 125 10.90 0.14 -13.02
C ALA A 125 12.45 0.21 -13.03
N THR A 126 13.12 -0.56 -12.17
CA THR A 126 14.59 -0.53 -12.00
C THR A 126 15.29 -1.73 -12.66
N GLN A 127 14.55 -2.72 -13.20
CA GLN A 127 15.10 -3.84 -13.95
C GLN A 127 15.32 -3.46 -15.43
N PRO A 128 16.56 -3.53 -15.97
CA PRO A 128 16.77 -3.40 -17.40
C PRO A 128 16.19 -4.62 -18.11
N HIS A 129 15.13 -4.43 -18.90
CA HIS A 129 14.57 -5.47 -19.77
C HIS A 129 15.65 -5.98 -20.76
N PRO A 130 15.98 -7.28 -20.78
CA PRO A 130 16.69 -7.88 -21.92
C PRO A 130 15.65 -8.11 -23.02
N GLY A 131 15.36 -7.05 -23.77
CA GLY A 131 14.36 -7.08 -24.84
C GLY A 131 14.37 -5.75 -25.59
N THR A 132 15.32 -5.60 -26.51
CA THR A 132 15.35 -4.55 -27.54
C THR A 132 14.02 -4.44 -28.28
N PRO A 133 13.57 -3.21 -28.57
CA PRO A 133 13.33 -2.82 -29.94
C PRO A 133 14.58 -2.10 -30.42
N GLN A 134 15.26 -2.70 -31.39
CA GLN A 134 16.19 -2.02 -32.28
C GLN A 134 15.49 -0.76 -32.80
N THR A 135 15.78 0.39 -32.20
CA THR A 135 15.50 1.67 -32.83
C THR A 135 16.73 1.99 -33.66
N ALA A 136 16.51 1.89 -34.97
CA ALA A 136 17.38 2.25 -36.07
C ALA A 136 18.62 3.07 -35.69
N ALA A 137 19.77 2.52 -36.05
CA ALA A 137 20.99 3.31 -36.23
C ALA A 137 20.69 4.56 -37.07
N PRO A 138 21.16 5.75 -36.68
CA PRO A 138 21.22 6.86 -37.62
C PRO A 138 22.23 6.46 -38.71
N GLN A 139 21.73 6.19 -39.92
CA GLN A 139 22.56 6.03 -41.09
C GLN A 139 23.37 7.32 -41.28
N ALA A 140 24.66 7.24 -40.98
CA ALA A 140 25.64 8.27 -41.32
C ALA A 140 25.71 8.39 -42.85
N GLN A 141 25.11 9.43 -43.40
CA GLN A 141 25.43 9.89 -44.75
C GLN A 141 26.83 10.51 -44.71
N ALA A 142 27.70 9.97 -45.57
CA ALA A 142 29.07 10.42 -45.75
C ALA A 142 29.13 11.86 -46.30
N ALA A 143 30.16 12.58 -45.87
CA ALA A 143 30.49 13.97 -46.18
C ALA A 143 30.75 14.24 -47.69
N PRO A 144 30.96 15.52 -48.07
CA PRO A 144 32.36 15.96 -48.11
C PRO A 144 32.65 17.39 -47.63
N ALA A 145 33.87 17.51 -47.06
CA ALA A 145 34.85 18.59 -47.14
C ALA A 145 34.47 20.06 -46.81
N ALA A 146 34.98 20.56 -45.67
CA ALA A 146 35.93 21.69 -45.62
C ALA A 146 36.42 21.92 -44.17
N ALA A 147 37.73 22.06 -44.00
CA ALA A 147 38.43 22.46 -42.76
C ALA A 147 38.76 23.97 -42.78
N PRO A 148 39.49 24.59 -41.82
CA PRO A 148 39.62 24.35 -40.36
C PRO A 148 39.36 25.65 -39.51
N ALA A 149 39.52 25.53 -38.18
CA ALA A 149 39.36 26.52 -37.10
C ALA A 149 40.31 27.77 -37.19
N PRO A 150 40.21 28.83 -36.34
CA PRO A 150 40.57 28.75 -34.88
C PRO A 150 39.83 29.74 -33.92
N GLY A 151 39.99 29.54 -32.60
CA GLY A 151 39.75 30.61 -31.61
C GLY A 151 39.41 30.14 -30.18
N GLN A 152 40.39 30.20 -29.27
CA GLN A 152 40.33 29.86 -27.84
C GLN A 152 39.73 31.00 -26.94
N PRO A 153 39.48 30.74 -25.62
CA PRO A 153 38.60 31.50 -24.70
C PRO A 153 39.37 32.53 -23.83
N PRO A 154 38.84 33.21 -22.76
CA PRO A 154 38.56 32.59 -21.44
C PRO A 154 37.54 33.28 -20.46
N ALA A 155 37.21 32.54 -19.40
CA ALA A 155 37.11 32.90 -17.97
C ALA A 155 36.05 33.86 -17.37
N GLY A 156 35.46 33.38 -16.26
CA GLY A 156 34.97 34.15 -15.12
C GLY A 156 33.49 33.91 -14.79
N MET A 157 32.99 33.76 -13.56
CA MET A 157 33.49 33.83 -12.19
C MET A 157 32.51 33.02 -11.32
N ARG A 158 33.00 32.28 -10.30
CA ARG A 158 32.18 31.75 -9.18
C ARG A 158 31.85 32.90 -8.22
N PRO A 159 30.72 32.87 -7.48
CA PRO A 159 30.77 32.59 -6.04
C PRO A 159 29.44 31.94 -5.55
N ALA A 160 29.16 31.61 -4.29
CA ALA A 160 29.89 31.21 -3.09
C ALA A 160 28.79 30.63 -2.16
N ALA A 161 29.09 29.58 -1.39
CA ALA A 161 28.18 29.01 -0.41
C ALA A 161 28.21 29.81 0.91
N PRO A 162 27.08 29.95 1.64
CA PRO A 162 27.10 30.36 3.04
C PRO A 162 27.06 29.16 4.04
N PRO A 163 27.52 29.35 5.29
CA PRO A 163 27.96 28.28 6.19
C PRO A 163 26.86 27.72 7.12
N ARG A 164 27.19 26.55 7.69
CA ARG A 164 26.44 25.83 8.73
C ARG A 164 26.55 26.52 10.10
N PRO A 165 25.55 26.41 10.97
CA PRO A 165 25.75 26.44 12.41
C PRO A 165 25.82 25.02 13.01
N MET A 166 26.86 24.78 13.81
CA MET A 166 26.94 23.69 14.79
C MET A 166 26.28 24.15 16.08
N THR A 167 25.50 23.27 16.73
CA THR A 167 25.52 23.03 18.19
C THR A 167 24.71 21.76 18.52
N SER A 168 25.42 20.74 19.00
CA SER A 168 24.95 19.60 19.82
C SER A 168 24.57 20.11 21.25
N PRO A 169 24.10 19.30 22.25
CA PRO A 169 24.22 17.84 22.34
C PRO A 169 23.09 17.03 23.05
N ASP A 170 23.25 15.71 22.94
CA ASP A 170 22.96 14.63 23.90
C ASP A 170 21.50 14.33 24.34
N ALA A 171 21.02 13.15 23.93
CA ALA A 171 20.03 12.37 24.68
C ALA A 171 20.17 10.87 24.33
N ALA A 172 20.59 10.10 25.33
CA ALA A 172 20.80 8.65 25.30
C ALA A 172 19.52 7.84 25.01
N PRO A 173 19.64 6.61 24.46
CA PRO A 173 18.50 5.73 24.25
C PRO A 173 18.06 5.05 25.55
N VAL A 174 16.80 5.24 25.94
CA VAL A 174 16.21 4.55 27.10
C VAL A 174 15.72 3.17 26.66
N ASN A 175 16.42 2.13 27.13
CA ASN A 175 16.02 0.72 26.99
C ASN A 175 14.81 0.44 27.92
N ARG A 176 13.70 -0.08 27.38
CA ARG A 176 12.47 -0.44 28.13
C ARG A 176 12.32 -1.94 28.39
N GLU A 177 13.37 -2.74 28.26
CA GLU A 177 13.41 -4.08 28.81
C GLU A 177 13.60 -4.04 30.34
N SER A 178 12.51 -3.91 31.09
CA SER A 178 12.39 -4.34 32.51
C SER A 178 10.97 -4.14 33.03
N LEU A 179 10.03 -4.99 32.59
CA LEU A 179 8.87 -5.33 33.43
C LEU A 179 8.67 -6.85 33.40
N ARG A 180 9.55 -7.53 34.13
CA ARG A 180 9.21 -8.79 34.78
C ARG A 180 8.38 -8.43 36.02
N ILE A 181 7.07 -8.62 35.97
CA ILE A 181 6.30 -8.86 37.19
C ILE A 181 6.14 -10.38 37.27
N SER A 182 6.88 -10.95 38.22
CA SER A 182 6.50 -12.19 38.89
C SER A 182 5.84 -11.77 40.19
N ILE A 183 4.60 -12.19 40.39
CA ILE A 183 3.95 -12.68 41.62
C ILE A 183 2.63 -13.28 41.16
#